data_AF-A0A1M5JPR4-F1
#
_entry.id   AF-A0A1M5JPR4-F1
#
_cell.length_a   1.000
_cell.length_b   1.000
_cell.length_c   1.000
_cell.angle_alpha   90.00
_cell.angle_beta   90.00
_cell.angle_gamma   90.00
#
_symmetry.space_group_name_H-M   'P 1'
#
loop_
_entity.id
_entity.type
_entity.pdbx_description
1 polymer ?
#
loop_
_entity_poly.entity_id
_entity_poly.type
_entity_poly.pdbx_seq_one_letter_code
_entity_poly.pdbx_strand_id
1 'polypeptide(L)'
;MGSGPLSGRYGEALAYASEHHRTQLRDSSRVPYLTHLMSVSALVLEHGGTEVQAIAGLLHDAVEDAPKGTGGAVLADTRSRFGDDVADIVRACSDGLDADGNRSGTWAERKRPYIAGLSDKSLDALLVTAADKTHNGLCIAADVRRYGQDFWKTFNASRDELLWYYTSVERAVAERLPGTSIAGALRRAVDELLVAAGTDGSDVPAEIPSSAH
;
A
#
# COMPACT_ATOMS: atom_id res chain seq x y z
N MET A 1 -6.92 -7.28 21.12
CA MET A 1 -7.64 -6.08 20.65
C MET A 1 -8.08 -6.32 19.23
N GLY A 2 -9.25 -5.79 18.84
CA GLY A 2 -9.82 -5.89 17.50
C GLY A 2 -10.96 -4.88 17.39
N SER A 3 -11.43 -4.60 16.18
CA SER A 3 -12.45 -3.58 15.90
C SER A 3 -13.80 -3.80 16.59
N GLY A 4 -14.06 -5.01 17.10
CA GLY A 4 -15.42 -5.44 17.41
C GLY A 4 -16.21 -5.73 16.12
N PRO A 5 -17.54 -5.92 16.21
CA PRO A 5 -18.37 -6.18 15.04
C PRO A 5 -18.31 -5.01 14.05
N LEU A 6 -18.20 -5.33 12.76
CA LEU A 6 -18.24 -4.36 11.68
C LEU A 6 -19.69 -3.91 11.47
N SER A 7 -19.88 -2.61 11.25
CA SER A 7 -21.19 -2.03 10.97
C SER A 7 -21.58 -2.20 9.50
N GLY A 8 -22.79 -1.76 9.14
CA GLY A 8 -23.22 -1.68 7.73
C GLY A 8 -22.29 -0.81 6.86
N ARG A 9 -21.61 0.16 7.46
CA ARG A 9 -20.68 1.08 6.78
C ARG A 9 -19.52 0.33 6.13
N TYR A 10 -18.99 -0.72 6.76
CA TYR A 10 -17.98 -1.58 6.15
C TYR A 10 -18.49 -2.30 4.89
N GLY A 11 -19.72 -2.81 4.94
CA GLY A 11 -20.36 -3.46 3.79
C GLY A 11 -20.56 -2.50 2.61
N GLU A 12 -20.95 -1.26 2.89
CA GLU A 12 -21.06 -0.18 1.90
C GLU A 12 -19.70 0.16 1.28
N ALA A 13 -18.64 0.22 2.08
CA ALA A 13 -17.28 0.45 1.59
C ALA A 13 -16.77 -0.67 0.69
N LEU A 14 -17.04 -1.94 1.05
CA LEU A 14 -16.68 -3.08 0.22
C LEU A 14 -17.42 -3.05 -1.12
N ALA A 15 -18.72 -2.73 -1.12
CA ALA A 15 -19.49 -2.57 -2.35
C ALA A 15 -18.94 -1.43 -3.21
N TYR A 16 -18.57 -0.31 -2.59
CA TYR A 16 -17.95 0.83 -3.28
C TYR A 16 -16.60 0.47 -3.92
N ALA A 17 -15.70 -0.19 -3.17
CA ALA A 17 -14.42 -0.69 -3.71
C ALA A 17 -14.65 -1.67 -4.87
N SER A 18 -15.62 -2.59 -4.72
CA SER A 18 -15.95 -3.55 -5.77
C SER A 18 -16.51 -2.90 -7.03
N GLU A 19 -17.27 -1.81 -6.92
CA GLU A 19 -17.74 -1.03 -8.07
C GLU A 19 -16.57 -0.37 -8.78
N HIS A 20 -15.73 0.34 -8.01
CA HIS A 20 -14.62 1.13 -8.54
C HIS A 20 -13.61 0.27 -9.29
N HIS A 21 -13.26 -0.89 -8.71
CA HIS A 21 -12.24 -1.78 -9.24
C HIS A 21 -12.81 -3.01 -9.99
N ARG A 22 -14.10 -2.99 -10.39
CA ARG A 22 -14.81 -4.18 -10.94
C ARG A 22 -14.05 -4.87 -12.07
N THR A 23 -13.51 -4.08 -12.98
CA THR A 23 -12.83 -4.58 -14.19
C THR A 23 -11.31 -4.54 -14.08
N GLN A 24 -10.77 -4.09 -12.95
CA GLN A 24 -9.34 -3.99 -12.74
C GLN A 24 -8.74 -5.35 -12.37
N LEU A 25 -7.63 -5.67 -13.02
CA LEU A 25 -6.82 -6.85 -12.77
C LEU A 25 -5.46 -6.42 -12.22
N ARG A 26 -4.77 -7.31 -11.53
CA ARG A 26 -3.38 -7.09 -11.10
C ARG A 26 -2.46 -7.05 -12.33
N ASP A 27 -1.50 -6.12 -12.38
CA ASP A 27 -0.64 -5.83 -13.54
C ASP A 27 0.12 -7.03 -14.16
N SER A 28 0.28 -8.12 -13.41
CA SER A 28 1.00 -9.33 -13.86
C SER A 28 0.17 -10.62 -13.77
N SER A 29 -1.14 -10.54 -13.56
CA SER A 29 -2.01 -11.72 -13.50
C SER A 29 -3.46 -11.44 -13.90
N ARG A 30 -4.28 -12.49 -14.01
CA ARG A 30 -5.74 -12.35 -14.18
C ARG A 30 -6.51 -12.31 -12.86
N VAL A 31 -5.80 -12.10 -11.74
CA VAL A 31 -6.42 -12.01 -10.42
C VAL A 31 -7.15 -10.66 -10.31
N PRO A 32 -8.44 -10.64 -9.89
CA PRO A 32 -9.18 -9.39 -9.67
C PRO A 32 -8.50 -8.50 -8.63
N TYR A 33 -8.39 -7.20 -8.91
CA TYR A 33 -7.72 -6.25 -8.00
C TYR A 33 -8.37 -6.19 -6.62
N LEU A 34 -9.69 -6.40 -6.54
CA LEU A 34 -10.45 -6.46 -5.29
C LEU A 34 -9.85 -7.43 -4.26
N THR A 35 -9.19 -8.51 -4.68
CA THR A 35 -8.53 -9.45 -3.77
C THR A 35 -7.43 -8.78 -2.93
N HIS A 36 -6.70 -7.82 -3.50
CA HIS A 36 -5.71 -7.04 -2.78
C HIS A 36 -6.38 -6.17 -1.72
N LEU A 37 -7.40 -5.40 -2.10
CA LEU A 37 -8.12 -4.49 -1.21
C LEU A 37 -8.73 -5.23 -0.02
N MET A 38 -9.36 -6.38 -0.27
CA MET A 38 -9.89 -7.26 0.78
C MET A 38 -8.79 -7.76 1.71
N SER A 39 -7.63 -8.13 1.17
CA SER A 39 -6.50 -8.63 1.96
C SER A 39 -5.87 -7.54 2.83
N VAL A 40 -5.73 -6.31 2.31
CA VAL A 40 -5.26 -5.16 3.09
C VAL A 40 -6.22 -4.87 4.24
N SER A 41 -7.52 -4.84 3.96
CA SER A 41 -8.53 -4.61 4.98
C SER A 41 -8.54 -5.70 6.06
N ALA A 42 -8.43 -6.96 5.67
CA ALA A 42 -8.31 -8.09 6.59
C ALA A 42 -7.06 -7.98 7.48
N LEU A 43 -5.90 -7.66 6.90
CA LEU A 43 -4.65 -7.46 7.65
C LEU A 43 -4.80 -6.32 8.66
N VAL A 44 -5.42 -5.20 8.29
CA VAL A 44 -5.68 -4.10 9.23
C VAL A 44 -6.48 -4.59 10.44
N LEU A 45 -7.56 -5.35 10.21
CA LEU A 45 -8.41 -5.88 11.28
C LEU A 45 -7.68 -6.91 12.16
N GLU A 46 -6.97 -7.85 11.55
CA GLU A 46 -6.21 -8.90 12.25
C GLU A 46 -5.07 -8.32 13.10
N HIS A 47 -4.53 -7.18 12.67
CA HIS A 47 -3.46 -6.48 13.37
C HIS A 47 -3.95 -5.37 14.33
N GLY A 48 -5.23 -5.41 14.71
CA GLY A 48 -5.79 -4.60 15.79
C GLY A 48 -6.30 -3.22 15.34
N GLY A 49 -6.44 -3.01 14.03
CA GLY A 49 -7.06 -1.82 13.47
C GLY A 49 -8.57 -1.75 13.74
N THR A 50 -9.08 -0.53 13.64
CA THR A 50 -10.49 -0.17 13.75
C THR A 50 -11.23 -0.39 12.43
N GLU A 51 -12.57 -0.36 12.47
CA GLU A 51 -13.40 -0.37 11.25
C GLU A 51 -13.05 0.80 10.31
N VAL A 52 -12.73 1.99 10.85
CA VAL A 52 -12.31 3.16 10.06
C VAL A 52 -11.03 2.86 9.26
N GLN A 53 -10.02 2.30 9.91
CA GLN A 53 -8.77 1.93 9.23
C GLN A 53 -8.99 0.78 8.23
N ALA A 54 -9.88 -0.17 8.54
CA ALA A 54 -10.20 -1.27 7.64
C ALA A 54 -10.95 -0.81 6.39
N ILE A 55 -11.89 0.13 6.53
CA ILE A 55 -12.53 0.82 5.42
C ILE A 55 -11.48 1.57 4.60
N ALA A 56 -10.58 2.32 5.24
CA ALA A 56 -9.51 3.00 4.52
C ALA A 56 -8.60 2.01 3.78
N GLY A 57 -8.33 0.83 4.33
CA GLY A 57 -7.63 -0.26 3.65
C GLY A 57 -8.35 -0.77 2.39
N LEU A 58 -9.69 -0.84 2.39
CA LEU A 58 -10.46 -1.17 1.18
C LEU A 58 -10.35 -0.10 0.10
N LEU A 59 -10.14 1.16 0.50
CA LEU A 59 -10.24 2.33 -0.38
C LEU A 59 -8.89 2.98 -0.69
N HIS A 60 -7.78 2.45 -0.17
CA HIS A 60 -6.47 3.12 -0.19
C HIS A 60 -5.96 3.43 -1.61
N ASP A 61 -6.30 2.58 -2.58
CA ASP A 61 -5.93 2.76 -3.99
C ASP A 61 -7.02 3.44 -4.82
N ALA A 62 -8.23 3.65 -4.29
CA ALA A 62 -9.34 4.18 -5.07
C ALA A 62 -9.05 5.57 -5.66
N VAL A 63 -8.23 6.38 -4.98
CA VAL A 63 -7.80 7.70 -5.47
C VAL A 63 -6.65 7.57 -6.47
N GLU A 64 -5.70 6.65 -6.26
CA GLU A 64 -4.55 6.45 -7.17
C GLU A 64 -4.95 5.83 -8.51
N ASP A 65 -5.92 4.91 -8.48
CA ASP A 65 -6.41 4.16 -9.64
C ASP A 65 -7.61 4.83 -10.33
N ALA A 66 -8.08 5.95 -9.78
CA ALA A 66 -9.13 6.74 -10.38
C ALA A 66 -8.73 7.19 -11.80
N PRO A 67 -9.70 7.31 -12.74
CA PRO A 67 -9.44 7.94 -14.03
C PRO A 67 -8.72 9.29 -13.87
N LYS A 68 -7.75 9.55 -14.74
CA LYS A 68 -6.92 10.77 -14.68
C LYS A 68 -7.80 12.02 -14.57
N GLY A 69 -7.54 12.86 -13.57
CA GLY A 69 -8.31 14.08 -13.32
C GLY A 69 -9.50 13.90 -12.37
N THR A 70 -9.76 12.68 -11.86
CA THR A 70 -10.95 12.39 -11.03
C THR A 70 -10.63 12.01 -9.59
N GLY A 71 -9.35 11.91 -9.20
CA GLY A 71 -8.95 11.49 -7.85
C GLY A 71 -9.50 12.40 -6.74
N GLY A 72 -9.55 13.72 -6.95
CA GLY A 72 -10.19 14.65 -6.01
C GLY A 72 -11.68 14.39 -5.81
N ALA A 73 -12.40 14.02 -6.88
CA ALA A 73 -13.81 13.67 -6.79
C ALA A 73 -14.03 12.36 -6.04
N VAL A 74 -13.16 11.35 -6.26
CA VAL A 74 -13.19 10.09 -5.50
C VAL A 74 -12.90 10.33 -4.02
N LEU A 75 -11.93 11.19 -3.70
CA LEU A 75 -11.62 11.55 -2.32
C LEU A 75 -12.77 12.31 -1.63
N ALA A 76 -13.43 13.23 -2.35
CA ALA A 76 -14.60 13.94 -1.84
C ALA A 76 -15.81 13.00 -1.61
N ASP A 77 -16.04 12.06 -2.54
CA ASP A 77 -17.09 11.04 -2.39
C ASP A 77 -16.79 10.09 -1.22
N THR A 78 -15.53 9.70 -1.05
CA THR A 78 -15.05 8.93 0.11
C THR A 78 -15.35 9.67 1.42
N ARG A 79 -15.05 10.97 1.50
CA ARG A 79 -15.34 11.80 2.67
C ARG A 79 -16.84 11.90 2.95
N SER A 80 -17.65 12.10 1.92
CA SER A 80 -19.11 12.20 2.04
C SER A 80 -19.75 10.91 2.57
N ARG A 81 -19.31 9.74 2.08
CA ARG A 81 -19.89 8.44 2.44
C ARG A 81 -19.33 7.86 3.72
N PHE A 82 -18.03 8.02 3.91
CA PHE A 82 -17.26 7.33 4.93
C PHE A 82 -16.52 8.28 5.86
N GLY A 83 -16.86 9.57 5.90
CA GLY A 83 -16.34 10.53 6.88
C GLY A 83 -14.87 10.93 6.68
N ASP A 84 -14.48 11.94 7.47
CA ASP A 84 -13.18 12.60 7.37
C ASP A 84 -12.01 11.67 7.67
N ASP A 85 -12.11 10.88 8.75
CA ASP A 85 -11.02 9.99 9.17
C ASP A 85 -10.63 8.97 8.08
N VAL A 86 -11.61 8.40 7.38
CA VAL A 86 -11.35 7.46 6.28
C VAL A 86 -10.67 8.19 5.11
N ALA A 87 -11.22 9.32 4.70
CA ALA A 87 -10.68 10.09 3.58
C ALA A 87 -9.24 10.58 3.85
N ASP A 88 -8.96 11.00 5.08
CA ASP A 88 -7.64 11.47 5.48
C ASP A 88 -6.61 10.32 5.48
N ILE A 89 -7.00 9.12 5.94
CA ILE A 89 -6.14 7.93 5.84
C ILE A 89 -5.89 7.55 4.38
N VAL A 90 -6.94 7.52 3.54
CA VAL A 90 -6.82 7.19 2.11
C VAL A 90 -5.87 8.17 1.43
N ARG A 91 -6.05 9.48 1.64
CA ARG A 91 -5.16 10.52 1.10
C ARG A 91 -3.72 10.33 1.56
N ALA A 92 -3.50 9.98 2.83
CA ALA A 92 -2.16 9.77 3.39
C ALA A 92 -1.50 8.46 2.91
N CYS A 93 -2.27 7.50 2.39
CA CYS A 93 -1.75 6.27 1.79
C CYS A 93 -1.30 6.48 0.34
N SER A 94 -1.84 7.50 -0.35
CA SER A 94 -1.51 7.79 -1.75
C SER A 94 -0.20 8.58 -1.94
N ASP A 95 0.46 8.39 -3.08
CA ASP A 95 1.65 9.14 -3.52
C ASP A 95 1.39 10.09 -4.70
N GLY A 96 2.19 11.16 -4.77
CA GLY A 96 2.21 12.07 -5.91
C GLY A 96 0.91 12.81 -6.21
N LEU A 97 -0.01 12.89 -5.24
CA LEU A 97 -1.24 13.66 -5.36
C LEU A 97 -0.97 15.16 -5.19
N ASP A 98 -1.52 15.96 -6.09
CA ASP A 98 -1.60 17.41 -5.92
C ASP A 98 -2.71 17.82 -4.92
N ALA A 99 -2.92 19.13 -4.74
CA ALA A 99 -3.96 19.66 -3.86
C ALA A 99 -5.36 19.14 -4.23
N ASP A 100 -5.59 18.95 -5.54
CA ASP A 100 -6.84 18.52 -6.16
C ASP A 100 -6.95 16.98 -6.25
N GLY A 101 -6.00 16.23 -5.67
CA GLY A 101 -6.04 14.77 -5.64
C GLY A 101 -5.65 14.11 -6.96
N ASN A 102 -4.94 14.78 -7.85
CA ASN A 102 -4.45 14.20 -9.10
C ASN A 102 -3.02 13.71 -8.97
N ARG A 103 -2.78 12.49 -9.43
CA ARG A 103 -1.47 11.86 -9.40
C ARG A 103 -0.59 12.26 -10.58
N SER A 104 0.66 12.63 -10.33
CA SER A 104 1.63 13.00 -11.38
C SER A 104 3.09 12.65 -11.02
N GLY A 105 3.99 12.70 -12.01
CA GLY A 105 5.42 12.41 -11.85
C GLY A 105 5.82 10.96 -12.14
N THR A 106 7.11 10.71 -12.27
CA THR A 106 7.73 9.37 -12.38
C THR A 106 7.65 8.60 -11.07
N TRP A 107 7.91 7.30 -11.10
CA TRP A 107 7.90 6.47 -9.88
C TRP A 107 8.83 7.03 -8.79
N ALA A 108 10.07 7.38 -9.15
CA ALA A 108 11.05 7.93 -8.22
C ALA A 108 10.63 9.31 -7.66
N GLU A 109 10.08 10.18 -8.50
CA GLU A 109 9.59 11.51 -8.08
C GLU A 109 8.42 11.40 -7.09
N ARG A 110 7.59 10.37 -7.17
CA ARG A 110 6.48 10.14 -6.23
C ARG A 110 6.93 9.42 -4.96
N LYS A 111 7.79 8.40 -5.07
CA LYS A 111 8.19 7.58 -3.91
C LYS A 111 9.17 8.28 -2.98
N ARG A 112 10.04 9.17 -3.49
CA ARG A 112 10.97 9.93 -2.64
C ARG A 112 10.27 10.79 -1.58
N PRO A 113 9.34 11.71 -1.93
CA PRO A 113 8.61 12.48 -0.92
C PRO A 113 7.69 11.59 -0.07
N TYR A 114 7.14 10.51 -0.64
CA TYR A 114 6.32 9.57 0.14
C TYR A 114 7.11 8.92 1.28
N ILE A 115 8.32 8.43 1.02
CA ILE A 115 9.21 7.86 2.05
C ILE A 115 9.61 8.93 3.07
N ALA A 116 9.98 10.13 2.61
CA ALA A 116 10.35 11.23 3.50
C ALA A 116 9.19 11.62 4.45
N GLY A 117 7.95 11.56 3.98
CA GLY A 117 6.76 11.84 4.80
C GLY A 117 6.34 10.73 5.77
N LEU A 118 6.99 9.56 5.76
CA LEU A 118 6.62 8.46 6.67
C LEU A 118 6.88 8.79 8.14
N SER A 119 7.81 9.70 8.46
CA SER A 119 8.05 10.15 9.83
C SER A 119 6.86 10.92 10.41
N ASP A 120 6.13 11.65 9.56
CA ASP A 120 5.05 12.55 9.97
C ASP A 120 3.66 11.97 9.72
N LYS A 121 3.57 10.85 8.99
CA LYS A 121 2.31 10.14 8.70
C LYS A 121 1.55 9.80 9.99
N SER A 122 0.22 9.85 10.02
CA SER A 122 -0.53 9.40 11.19
C SER A 122 -0.27 7.91 11.44
N LEU A 123 -0.29 7.47 12.71
CA LEU A 123 -0.13 6.05 13.03
C LEU A 123 -1.22 5.20 12.37
N ASP A 124 -2.42 5.76 12.20
CA ASP A 124 -3.52 5.09 11.54
C ASP A 124 -3.25 4.83 10.05
N ALA A 125 -2.73 5.81 9.33
CA ALA A 125 -2.34 5.63 7.94
C ALA A 125 -1.07 4.77 7.80
N LEU A 126 -0.20 4.79 8.81
CA LEU A 126 0.99 3.94 8.82
C LEU A 126 0.63 2.46 9.01
N LEU A 127 -0.39 2.13 9.81
CA LEU A 127 -0.94 0.77 9.92
C LEU A 127 -1.46 0.28 8.56
N VAL A 128 -2.25 1.10 7.85
CA VAL A 128 -2.79 0.75 6.52
C VAL A 128 -1.66 0.61 5.50
N THR A 129 -0.68 1.52 5.51
CA THR A 129 0.53 1.43 4.67
C THR A 129 1.27 0.11 4.92
N ALA A 130 1.43 -0.29 6.18
CA ALA A 130 2.11 -1.53 6.53
C ALA A 130 1.34 -2.77 6.08
N ALA A 131 0.00 -2.78 6.19
CA ALA A 131 -0.85 -3.85 5.69
C ALA A 131 -0.79 -3.98 4.15
N ASP A 132 -0.87 -2.86 3.44
CA ASP A 132 -0.66 -2.80 1.99
C ASP A 132 0.70 -3.41 1.60
N LYS A 133 1.79 -2.93 2.19
CA LYS A 133 3.13 -3.43 1.86
C LYS A 133 3.39 -4.85 2.31
N THR A 134 2.72 -5.32 3.37
CA THR A 134 2.78 -6.73 3.76
C THR A 134 2.19 -7.61 2.66
N HIS A 135 0.95 -7.33 2.22
CA HIS A 135 0.31 -8.13 1.18
C HIS A 135 1.06 -8.05 -0.15
N ASN A 136 1.38 -6.83 -0.60
CA ASN A 136 2.06 -6.64 -1.87
C ASN A 136 3.46 -7.26 -1.88
N GLY A 137 4.24 -7.13 -0.80
CA GLY A 137 5.56 -7.74 -0.67
C GLY A 137 5.52 -9.27 -0.80
N LEU A 138 4.54 -9.91 -0.13
CA LEU A 138 4.34 -11.37 -0.22
C LEU A 138 3.94 -11.81 -1.63
N CYS A 139 3.04 -11.09 -2.31
CA CYS A 139 2.68 -11.39 -3.70
C CYS A 139 3.89 -11.28 -4.63
N ILE A 140 4.67 -10.20 -4.53
CA ILE A 140 5.85 -10.00 -5.37
C ILE A 140 6.86 -11.11 -5.12
N ALA A 141 7.14 -11.45 -3.86
CA ALA A 141 8.06 -12.53 -3.51
C ALA A 141 7.59 -13.88 -4.10
N ALA A 142 6.30 -14.18 -4.02
CA ALA A 142 5.72 -15.40 -4.60
C ALA A 142 5.83 -15.43 -6.13
N ASP A 143 5.56 -14.31 -6.81
CA ASP A 143 5.63 -14.22 -8.26
C ASP A 143 7.07 -14.31 -8.77
N VAL A 144 8.04 -13.66 -8.11
CA VAL A 144 9.47 -13.79 -8.45
C VAL A 144 9.94 -15.23 -8.29
N ARG A 145 9.50 -15.95 -7.25
CA ARG A 145 9.83 -17.38 -7.09
C ARG A 145 9.21 -18.26 -8.17
N ARG A 146 8.01 -17.90 -8.64
CA ARG A 146 7.26 -18.65 -9.64
C ARG A 146 7.77 -18.42 -11.06
N TYR A 147 8.06 -17.17 -11.41
CA TYR A 147 8.39 -16.74 -12.77
C TYR A 147 9.87 -16.41 -12.97
N GLY A 148 10.66 -16.42 -11.89
CA GLY A 148 12.09 -16.12 -11.91
C GLY A 148 12.39 -14.62 -11.90
N GLN A 149 13.68 -14.28 -11.99
CA GLN A 149 14.18 -12.90 -11.87
C GLN A 149 13.73 -11.99 -13.03
N ASP A 150 13.31 -12.55 -14.17
CA ASP A 150 12.77 -11.73 -15.26
C ASP A 150 11.45 -11.04 -14.89
N PHE A 151 10.76 -11.52 -13.84
CA PHE A 151 9.53 -10.89 -13.34
C PHE A 151 9.73 -9.43 -12.92
N TRP A 152 10.94 -9.04 -12.49
CA TRP A 152 11.21 -7.63 -12.14
C TRP A 152 10.97 -6.65 -13.30
N LYS A 153 11.03 -7.12 -14.56
CA LYS A 153 10.80 -6.31 -15.75
C LYS A 153 9.33 -5.92 -15.96
N THR A 154 8.39 -6.48 -15.19
CA THR A 154 6.97 -6.09 -15.26
C THR A 154 6.66 -4.81 -14.50
N PHE A 155 7.57 -4.36 -13.64
CA PHE A 155 7.40 -3.14 -12.86
C PHE A 155 7.97 -1.91 -13.57
N ASN A 156 7.37 -0.74 -13.30
CA ASN A 156 7.90 0.55 -13.73
C ASN A 156 9.17 0.99 -12.96
N ALA A 157 9.50 0.30 -11.86
CA ALA A 157 10.68 0.53 -11.04
C ALA A 157 11.63 -0.66 -11.16
N SER A 158 12.93 -0.38 -11.06
CA SER A 158 13.93 -1.44 -10.98
C SER A 158 13.78 -2.27 -9.71
N ARG A 159 14.36 -3.48 -9.73
CA ARG A 159 14.44 -4.35 -8.54
C ARG A 159 14.99 -3.60 -7.34
N ASP A 160 16.11 -2.88 -7.52
CA ASP A 160 16.81 -2.23 -6.42
C ASP A 160 16.01 -1.05 -5.87
N GLU A 161 15.30 -0.30 -6.73
CA GLU A 161 14.34 0.73 -6.30
C GLU A 161 13.18 0.15 -5.48
N LEU A 162 12.62 -0.99 -5.91
CA LEU A 162 11.58 -1.67 -5.14
C LEU A 162 12.09 -2.15 -3.78
N LEU A 163 13.26 -2.79 -3.74
CA LEU A 163 13.85 -3.25 -2.47
C LEU A 163 14.14 -2.07 -1.54
N TRP A 164 14.68 -0.96 -2.06
CA TRP A 164 14.85 0.28 -1.29
C TRP A 164 13.51 0.77 -0.73
N TYR A 165 12.46 0.80 -1.54
CA TYR A 165 11.15 1.26 -1.11
C TYR A 165 10.57 0.40 0.02
N TYR A 166 10.55 -0.91 -0.15
CA TYR A 166 10.00 -1.84 0.85
C TYR A 166 10.79 -1.82 2.16
N THR A 167 12.13 -1.82 2.09
CA THR A 167 12.98 -1.74 3.29
C THR A 167 12.87 -0.38 3.98
N SER A 168 12.66 0.71 3.24
CA SER A 168 12.45 2.05 3.81
C SER A 168 11.10 2.16 4.54
N VAL A 169 10.02 1.63 3.95
CA VAL A 169 8.72 1.56 4.63
C VAL A 169 8.82 0.72 5.90
N GLU A 170 9.46 -0.45 5.80
CA GLU A 170 9.63 -1.34 6.95
C GLU A 170 10.41 -0.67 8.09
N ARG A 171 11.52 0.01 7.80
CA ARG A 171 12.30 0.74 8.82
C ARG A 171 11.44 1.79 9.53
N ALA A 172 10.68 2.58 8.78
CA ALA A 172 9.78 3.59 9.35
C ALA A 172 8.67 2.98 10.22
N VAL A 173 8.11 1.83 9.79
CA VAL A 173 7.08 1.10 10.56
C VAL A 173 7.68 0.50 11.83
N ALA A 174 8.88 -0.09 11.76
CA ALA A 174 9.56 -0.66 12.92
C ALA A 174 9.90 0.40 13.98
N GLU A 175 10.28 1.61 13.55
CA GLU A 175 10.57 2.73 14.43
C GLU A 175 9.30 3.30 15.10
N ARG A 176 8.23 3.46 14.33
CA ARG A 176 7.03 4.19 14.78
C ARG A 176 5.91 3.30 15.34
N LEU A 177 5.91 2.01 15.02
CA LEU A 177 4.98 1.00 15.55
C LEU A 177 5.75 -0.18 16.19
N PRO A 178 6.71 0.07 17.09
CA PRO A 178 7.58 -0.98 17.63
C PRO A 178 6.79 -2.02 18.41
N GLY A 179 7.15 -3.29 18.25
CA GLY A 179 6.52 -4.41 18.97
C GLY A 179 5.09 -4.75 18.55
N THR A 180 4.52 -4.05 17.57
CA THR A 180 3.20 -4.37 17.02
C THR A 180 3.26 -5.60 16.12
N SER A 181 2.14 -6.33 16.01
CA SER A 181 2.07 -7.52 15.15
C SER A 181 2.18 -7.17 13.67
N ILE A 182 1.72 -5.98 13.25
CA ILE A 182 1.86 -5.51 11.86
C ILE A 182 3.31 -5.22 11.49
N ALA A 183 4.09 -4.62 12.39
CA ALA A 183 5.52 -4.39 12.14
C ALA A 183 6.24 -5.73 11.93
N GLY A 184 5.91 -6.75 12.73
CA GLY A 184 6.43 -8.10 12.55
C GLY A 184 5.96 -8.76 11.25
N ALA A 185 4.72 -8.54 10.81
CA ALA A 185 4.20 -9.06 9.56
C ALA A 185 4.89 -8.43 8.34
N LEU A 186 5.07 -7.10 8.35
CA LEU A 186 5.76 -6.38 7.30
C LEU A 186 7.24 -6.80 7.23
N ARG A 187 7.93 -6.91 8.36
CA ARG A 187 9.31 -7.43 8.41
C ARG A 187 9.43 -8.77 7.68
N ARG A 188 8.57 -9.73 8.02
CA ARG A 188 8.56 -11.05 7.35
C ARG A 188 8.30 -10.93 5.85
N ALA A 189 7.35 -10.09 5.43
CA ALA A 189 7.07 -9.88 4.02
C ALA A 189 8.30 -9.30 3.26
N VAL A 190 9.02 -8.36 3.88
CA VAL A 190 10.25 -7.79 3.32
C VAL A 190 11.38 -8.82 3.28
N ASP A 191 11.54 -9.64 4.32
CA ASP A 191 12.54 -10.72 4.34
C ASP A 191 12.27 -11.73 3.22
N GLU A 192 11.01 -12.13 3.02
CA GLU A 192 10.60 -13.02 1.92
C GLU A 192 10.92 -12.41 0.54
N LEU A 193 10.71 -11.09 0.39
CA LEU A 193 11.01 -10.36 -0.83
C LEU A 193 12.52 -10.29 -1.11
N LEU A 194 13.34 -10.02 -0.09
CA LEU A 194 14.80 -10.01 -0.17
C LEU A 194 15.35 -11.39 -0.57
N VAL A 195 14.85 -12.45 0.07
CA VAL A 195 15.20 -13.83 -0.28
C VAL A 195 14.81 -14.15 -1.73
N ALA A 196 13.62 -13.74 -2.18
CA ALA A 196 13.20 -13.93 -3.56
C ALA A 196 14.07 -13.15 -4.56
N ALA A 197 14.58 -11.98 -4.18
CA ALA A 197 15.49 -11.18 -4.97
C ALA A 197 16.94 -11.72 -5.01
N GLY A 198 17.29 -12.64 -4.09
CA GLY A 198 18.66 -13.12 -3.93
C GLY A 198 19.61 -12.08 -3.34
N THR A 199 19.09 -11.19 -2.49
CA THR A 199 19.82 -10.04 -1.92
C THR A 199 19.72 -10.05 -0.40
N ASP A 200 20.80 -9.68 0.31
CA ASP A 200 20.73 -9.45 1.76
C ASP A 200 20.20 -8.03 2.06
N GLY A 201 19.47 -7.88 3.16
CA GLY A 201 18.98 -6.56 3.59
C GLY A 201 20.10 -5.54 3.84
N SER A 202 21.32 -5.98 4.17
CA SER A 202 22.49 -5.10 4.31
C SER A 202 22.95 -4.47 3.00
N ASP A 203 22.61 -5.10 1.88
CA ASP A 203 23.06 -4.68 0.54
C ASP A 203 22.07 -3.68 -0.09
N VAL A 204 20.90 -3.49 0.52
CA VAL A 204 19.91 -2.51 0.05
C VAL A 204 20.33 -1.11 0.50
N PRO A 205 20.57 -0.17 -0.43
CA PRO A 205 21.03 1.17 -0.08
C PRO A 205 19.99 1.91 0.78
N ALA A 206 20.47 2.82 1.63
CA ALA A 206 19.59 3.68 2.43
C ALA A 206 18.94 4.79 1.58
N GLU A 207 19.62 5.22 0.53
CA GLU A 207 19.13 6.19 -0.44
C GLU A 207 18.53 5.50 -1.67
N ILE A 208 17.66 6.21 -2.38
CA ILE A 208 17.06 5.70 -3.62
C ILE A 208 18.19 5.42 -4.63
N PRO A 209 18.28 4.21 -5.21
CA PRO A 209 19.27 3.92 -6.22
C PRO A 209 19.15 4.88 -7.40
N SER A 210 20.28 5.37 -7.90
CA SER A 210 20.33 6.02 -9.21
C SER A 210 19.97 4.98 -10.26
N SER A 211 18.84 5.12 -10.94
CA SER A 211 18.51 4.29 -12.09
C SER A 211 19.66 4.39 -13.09
N ALA A 212 20.46 3.32 -13.25
CA ALA A 212 21.36 3.21 -14.37
C ALA A 212 20.48 3.08 -15.62
N HIS A 213 20.50 4.12 -16.46
CA HIS A 213 19.80 4.16 -17.74
C HIS A 213 20.23 3.03 -18.67
#